data_AF-E3RZR4-F1
#
_entry.id   AF-E3RZR4-F1
#
_cell.length_a   1.000
_cell.length_b   1.000
_cell.length_c   1.000
_cell.angle_alpha   90.00
_cell.angle_beta   90.00
_cell.angle_gamma   90.00
#
_symmetry.space_group_name_H-M   'P 1'
#
loop_
_entity.id
_entity.type
_entity.pdbx_description
1 polymer ?
#
loop_
_entity_poly.entity_id
_entity_poly.type
_entity_poly.pdbx_seq_one_letter_code
_entity_poly.pdbx_strand_id
1 'polypeptide(L)'
;MPPDEAALLQRLHTLWFHGEALFRAELPTHYDLVSKILTAWLHERQAIAALRHSMASSPGATHAGLVDRLLAMNDLRAMRLKWKNMSPVDGLSPEDLLCMAFRAMTNTEGSEYLFKDGLARLELGVFEFLRSEDSRIVLQRRDAKAV
;
A
#
# COMPACT_ATOMS: atom_id res chain seq x y z
N MET A 1 -2.41 21.90 -4.23
CA MET A 1 -1.35 20.94 -3.86
C MET A 1 -1.99 19.58 -3.69
N PRO A 2 -1.42 18.50 -4.23
CA PRO A 2 -1.88 17.17 -3.85
C PRO A 2 -1.68 16.98 -2.33
N PRO A 3 -2.60 16.30 -1.64
CA PRO A 3 -2.49 16.06 -0.20
C PRO A 3 -1.24 15.23 0.11
N ASP A 4 -0.60 15.52 1.25
CA ASP A 4 0.54 14.74 1.76
C ASP A 4 0.08 13.34 2.15
N GLU A 5 0.38 12.36 1.29
CA GLU A 5 0.02 10.96 1.49
C GLU A 5 0.65 10.39 2.78
N ALA A 6 1.87 10.77 3.12
CA ALA A 6 2.54 10.27 4.32
C ALA A 6 1.83 10.77 5.58
N ALA A 7 1.49 12.06 5.61
CA ALA A 7 0.72 12.63 6.73
C ALA A 7 -0.68 12.00 6.85
N LEU A 8 -1.34 11.71 5.73
CA LEU A 8 -2.64 11.04 5.72
C LEU A 8 -2.54 9.61 6.29
N LEU A 9 -1.58 8.81 5.82
CA LEU A 9 -1.39 7.43 6.29
C LEU A 9 -1.10 7.39 7.80
N GLN A 10 -0.29 8.33 8.29
CA GLN A 10 -0.01 8.44 9.72
C GLN A 10 -1.25 8.80 10.54
N ARG A 11 -2.11 9.69 10.02
CA ARG A 11 -3.38 10.04 10.67
C ARG A 11 -4.34 8.86 10.70
N LEU A 12 -4.45 8.08 9.62
CA LEU A 12 -5.25 6.86 9.58
C LEU A 12 -4.78 5.85 10.62
N HIS A 13 -3.47 5.59 10.68
CA HIS A 13 -2.88 4.71 11.69
C HIS A 13 -3.21 5.18 13.12
N THR A 14 -3.01 6.47 13.37
CA THR A 14 -3.26 7.08 14.69
C THR A 14 -4.73 6.97 15.07
N LEU A 15 -5.65 7.27 14.14
CA LEU A 15 -7.09 7.18 14.36
C LEU A 15 -7.51 5.75 14.70
N TRP A 16 -7.07 4.77 13.90
CA TRP A 16 -7.37 3.36 14.13
C TRP A 16 -6.90 2.89 15.51
N PHE A 17 -5.66 3.23 15.88
CA PHE A 17 -5.05 2.84 17.14
C PHE A 17 -5.77 3.46 18.35
N HIS A 18 -6.01 4.77 18.33
CA HIS A 18 -6.67 5.44 19.46
C HIS A 18 -8.17 5.13 19.54
N GLY A 19 -8.80 4.78 18.41
CA GLY A 19 -10.20 4.40 18.32
C GLY A 19 -10.48 2.92 18.61
N GLU A 20 -9.50 2.12 19.04
CA GLU A 20 -9.63 0.66 19.18
C GLU A 20 -10.91 0.25 19.92
N ALA A 21 -11.20 0.84 21.08
CA ALA A 21 -12.37 0.45 21.86
C ALA A 21 -13.69 0.66 21.11
N LEU A 22 -13.80 1.73 20.32
CA LEU A 22 -14.99 2.04 19.52
C LEU A 22 -15.09 1.11 18.31
N PHE A 23 -14.00 0.95 17.56
CA PHE A 23 -13.99 0.12 16.36
C PHE A 23 -14.12 -1.38 16.65
N ARG A 24 -13.62 -1.84 17.80
CA ARG A 24 -13.81 -3.22 18.26
C ARG A 24 -15.26 -3.49 18.64
N ALA A 25 -15.98 -2.50 19.17
CA ALA A 25 -17.41 -2.61 19.45
C ALA A 25 -18.25 -2.61 18.15
N GLU A 26 -17.85 -1.85 17.12
CA GLU A 26 -18.52 -1.82 15.82
C GLU A 26 -18.26 -3.08 14.97
N LEU A 27 -17.05 -3.65 15.07
CA LEU A 27 -16.58 -4.79 14.26
C LEU A 27 -16.21 -6.00 15.12
N PRO A 28 -17.09 -6.50 16.01
CA PRO A 28 -16.72 -7.46 17.06
C PRO A 28 -16.14 -8.77 16.51
N THR A 29 -16.58 -9.21 15.33
CA THR A 29 -16.16 -10.47 14.69
C THR A 29 -14.92 -10.31 13.80
N HIS A 30 -14.69 -9.12 13.25
CA HIS A 30 -13.68 -8.91 12.20
C HIS A 30 -12.53 -7.98 12.63
N TYR A 31 -12.64 -7.30 13.77
CA TYR A 31 -11.70 -6.26 14.20
C TYR A 31 -10.23 -6.68 14.12
N ASP A 32 -9.88 -7.87 14.64
CA ASP A 32 -8.49 -8.31 14.68
C ASP A 32 -7.93 -8.56 13.27
N LEU A 33 -8.74 -9.11 12.36
CA LEU A 33 -8.33 -9.35 10.98
C LEU A 33 -8.27 -8.04 10.18
N VAL A 34 -9.28 -7.18 10.34
CA VAL A 34 -9.34 -5.84 9.76
C VAL A 34 -8.11 -5.04 10.19
N SER A 35 -7.74 -5.08 11.47
CA SER A 35 -6.55 -4.40 12.01
C SER A 35 -5.25 -4.91 11.39
N LYS A 36 -5.11 -6.23 11.21
CA LYS A 36 -3.93 -6.83 10.57
C LYS A 36 -3.80 -6.40 9.11
N ILE A 37 -4.90 -6.43 8.35
CA ILE A 37 -4.90 -6.04 6.95
C ILE A 37 -4.65 -4.55 6.80
N LEU A 38 -5.33 -3.70 7.59
CA LEU A 38 -5.11 -2.26 7.59
C LEU A 38 -3.65 -1.91 7.88
N THR A 39 -3.06 -2.52 8.91
CA THR A 39 -1.66 -2.29 9.27
C THR A 39 -0.71 -2.69 8.13
N ALA A 40 -0.93 -3.86 7.53
CA ALA A 40 -0.10 -4.34 6.43
C ALA A 40 -0.23 -3.45 5.18
N TRP A 41 -1.45 -2.99 4.87
CA TRP A 41 -1.71 -2.07 3.78
C TRP A 41 -1.06 -0.70 4.02
N LEU A 42 -1.19 -0.13 5.21
CA LEU A 42 -0.55 1.14 5.57
C LEU A 42 0.98 1.07 5.43
N HIS A 43 1.60 -0.02 5.86
CA HIS A 43 3.04 -0.24 5.67
C HIS A 43 3.43 -0.34 4.18
N GLU A 44 2.65 -1.04 3.34
CA GLU A 44 2.88 -1.06 1.89
C GLU A 44 2.82 0.36 1.31
N ARG A 45 1.81 1.17 1.70
CA ARG A 45 1.65 2.54 1.22
C ARG A 45 2.84 3.43 1.62
N GLN A 46 3.32 3.31 2.85
CA GLN A 46 4.52 4.03 3.30
C GLN A 46 5.77 3.61 2.52
N ALA A 47 5.95 2.31 2.28
CA ALA A 47 7.07 1.80 1.48
C ALA A 47 7.03 2.31 0.02
N ILE A 48 5.84 2.36 -0.60
CA ILE A 48 5.65 2.94 -1.95
C ILE A 48 6.06 4.42 -1.96
N ALA A 49 5.60 5.20 -0.97
CA ALA A 49 5.90 6.62 -0.89
C ALA A 49 7.42 6.86 -0.70
N ALA A 50 8.05 6.09 0.18
CA ALA A 50 9.49 6.15 0.42
C ALA A 50 10.30 5.78 -0.83
N LEU A 51 9.89 4.71 -1.53
CA LEU A 51 10.54 4.28 -2.78
C LEU A 51 10.41 5.34 -3.87
N ARG A 52 9.22 5.90 -4.09
CA ARG A 52 9.00 7.00 -5.05
C ARG A 52 9.88 8.21 -4.73
N HIS A 53 9.99 8.58 -3.45
CA HIS A 53 10.83 9.69 -3.02
C HIS A 53 12.32 9.41 -3.30
N SER A 54 12.82 8.23 -2.91
CA SER A 54 14.20 7.79 -3.16
C SER A 54 14.56 7.77 -4.65
N MET A 55 13.61 7.38 -5.50
CA MET A 55 13.82 7.34 -6.94
C MET A 55 13.84 8.74 -7.56
N ALA A 56 12.99 9.65 -7.07
CA ALA A 56 12.98 11.04 -7.49
C ALA A 56 14.24 11.80 -7.02
N SER A 57 14.77 11.50 -5.83
CA SER A 57 15.92 12.20 -5.26
C SER A 57 17.26 11.77 -5.89
N SER A 58 17.33 10.65 -6.59
CA SER A 58 18.61 10.14 -7.15
C SER A 58 18.44 9.43 -8.50
N PRO A 59 17.96 10.10 -9.56
CA PRO A 59 17.60 9.44 -10.82
C PRO A 59 18.76 8.68 -11.50
N GLY A 60 20.00 9.13 -11.34
CA GLY A 60 21.22 8.51 -11.89
C GLY A 60 21.91 7.53 -10.93
N ALA A 61 21.17 6.59 -10.34
CA ALA A 61 21.72 5.66 -9.36
C ALA A 61 22.90 4.86 -9.92
N THR A 62 23.96 4.74 -9.12
CA THR A 62 25.07 3.82 -9.36
C THR A 62 24.57 2.38 -9.38
N HIS A 63 25.41 1.43 -9.83
CA HIS A 63 25.04 0.01 -9.84
C HIS A 63 24.54 -0.49 -8.47
N ALA A 64 25.18 -0.05 -7.37
CA ALA A 64 24.74 -0.37 -6.01
C ALA A 64 23.33 0.19 -5.72
N GLY A 65 23.06 1.45 -6.08
CA GLY A 65 21.73 2.04 -5.90
C GLY A 65 20.64 1.38 -6.76
N LEU A 66 20.99 0.78 -7.90
CA LEU A 66 20.05 -0.04 -8.68
C LEU A 66 19.72 -1.37 -7.99
N VAL A 67 20.70 -2.00 -7.34
CA VAL A 67 20.48 -3.21 -6.54
C VAL A 67 19.57 -2.90 -5.35
N ASP A 68 19.82 -1.81 -4.63
CA ASP A 68 18.99 -1.39 -3.48
C ASP A 68 17.52 -1.14 -3.90
N ARG A 69 17.31 -0.53 -5.07
CA ARG A 69 15.97 -0.35 -5.64
C ARG A 69 15.27 -1.66 -5.95
N LEU A 70 15.99 -2.62 -6.54
CA LEU A 70 15.44 -3.93 -6.85
C LEU A 70 15.03 -4.69 -5.58
N LEU A 71 15.86 -4.62 -4.53
CA LEU A 71 15.53 -5.20 -3.22
C LEU A 71 14.28 -4.54 -2.64
N ALA A 72 14.21 -3.21 -2.60
CA ALA A 72 13.05 -2.48 -2.10
C ALA A 72 11.76 -2.79 -2.91
N MET A 73 11.87 -2.93 -4.24
CA MET A 73 10.74 -3.35 -5.08
C MET A 73 10.32 -4.80 -4.81
N ASN A 74 11.27 -5.70 -4.51
CA ASN A 74 10.95 -7.08 -4.14
C ASN A 74 10.24 -7.14 -2.79
N ASP A 75 10.74 -6.41 -1.79
CA ASP A 75 10.11 -6.29 -0.47
C ASP A 75 8.68 -5.76 -0.59
N LEU A 76 8.46 -4.75 -1.42
CA LEU A 76 7.12 -4.21 -1.69
C LEU A 76 6.19 -5.26 -2.31
N ARG A 77 6.67 -6.06 -3.27
CA ARG A 77 5.89 -7.18 -3.82
C ARG A 77 5.57 -8.23 -2.74
N ALA A 78 6.50 -8.53 -1.85
CA ALA A 78 6.29 -9.47 -0.75
C ALA A 78 5.27 -8.93 0.27
N MET A 79 5.36 -7.65 0.63
CA MET A 79 4.38 -6.97 1.49
C MET A 79 2.98 -7.02 0.87
N ARG A 80 2.88 -6.73 -0.42
CA ARG A 80 1.61 -6.78 -1.16
C ARG A 80 1.00 -8.17 -1.17
N LEU A 81 1.79 -9.18 -1.54
CA LEU A 81 1.36 -10.57 -1.58
C LEU A 81 0.88 -11.03 -0.19
N LYS A 82 1.58 -10.60 0.87
CA LYS A 82 1.24 -10.94 2.25
C LYS A 82 -0.18 -10.51 2.60
N TRP A 83 -0.57 -9.25 2.38
CA TRP A 83 -1.90 -8.79 2.79
C TRP A 83 -3.00 -9.20 1.80
N LYS A 84 -2.70 -9.28 0.49
CA LYS A 84 -3.63 -9.81 -0.51
C LYS A 84 -3.99 -11.28 -0.28
N ASN A 85 -3.13 -12.04 0.39
CA ASN A 85 -3.37 -13.44 0.75
C ASN A 85 -3.88 -13.62 2.19
N MET A 86 -4.10 -12.54 2.96
CA MET A 86 -4.75 -12.67 4.26
C MET A 86 -6.20 -13.09 4.03
N SER A 87 -6.46 -14.35 4.37
CA SER A 87 -7.64 -15.15 4.02
C SER A 87 -8.98 -14.41 3.98
N PRO A 88 -9.89 -14.81 3.06
CA PRO A 88 -11.28 -14.41 3.09
C PRO A 88 -12.00 -15.13 4.23
N VAL A 89 -11.95 -14.58 5.43
CA VAL A 89 -12.92 -14.96 6.46
C VAL A 89 -14.30 -14.58 5.92
N ASP A 90 -15.23 -15.54 5.94
CA ASP A 90 -16.62 -15.37 5.49
C ASP A 90 -16.81 -14.98 4.01
N GLY A 91 -15.82 -15.24 3.14
CA GLY A 91 -15.90 -14.93 1.71
C GLY A 91 -15.60 -13.46 1.35
N LEU A 92 -15.15 -12.66 2.33
CA LEU A 92 -14.77 -11.26 2.13
C LEU A 92 -13.36 -11.13 1.56
N SER A 93 -13.16 -10.28 0.57
CA SER A 93 -11.80 -9.98 0.09
C SER A 93 -11.04 -9.11 1.11
N PRO A 94 -9.70 -9.09 1.09
CA PRO A 94 -8.91 -8.15 1.88
C PRO A 94 -9.29 -6.69 1.65
N GLU A 95 -9.71 -6.35 0.43
CA GLU A 95 -10.23 -5.02 0.08
C GLU A 95 -11.55 -4.71 0.78
N ASP A 96 -12.44 -5.69 0.90
CA ASP A 96 -13.69 -5.51 1.64
C ASP A 96 -13.39 -5.24 3.12
N LEU A 97 -12.40 -5.93 3.69
CA LEU A 97 -11.96 -5.71 5.07
C LEU A 97 -11.30 -4.32 5.27
N LEU A 98 -10.56 -3.81 4.28
CA LEU A 98 -10.09 -2.42 4.27
C LEU A 98 -11.25 -1.44 4.19
N CYS A 99 -12.27 -1.71 3.37
CA CYS A 99 -13.46 -0.86 3.27
C CYS A 99 -14.22 -0.81 4.60
N MET A 100 -14.28 -1.91 5.35
CA MET A 100 -14.84 -1.91 6.72
C MET A 100 -14.04 -0.99 7.65
N ALA A 101 -12.71 -1.04 7.58
CA ALA A 101 -11.87 -0.15 8.39
C ALA A 101 -12.11 1.33 8.05
N PHE A 102 -12.18 1.66 6.75
CA PHE A 102 -12.43 3.02 6.30
C PHE A 102 -13.80 3.50 6.72
N ARG A 103 -14.84 2.69 6.52
CA ARG A 103 -16.21 3.00 6.96
C ARG A 103 -16.27 3.31 8.45
N ALA A 104 -15.66 2.46 9.28
CA ALA A 104 -15.61 2.67 10.73
C ALA A 104 -14.89 3.97 11.09
N MET A 105 -13.75 4.27 10.46
CA MET A 105 -12.99 5.50 10.72
C MET A 105 -13.69 6.78 10.24
N THR A 106 -14.41 6.72 9.13
CA THR A 106 -15.07 7.90 8.54
C THR A 106 -16.50 8.08 9.01
N ASN A 107 -17.09 7.06 9.65
CA ASN A 107 -18.50 7.01 10.03
C ASN A 107 -19.42 7.36 8.85
N THR A 108 -19.07 6.89 7.65
CA THR A 108 -19.82 7.14 6.42
C THR A 108 -20.61 5.90 6.02
N GLU A 109 -21.92 5.92 6.26
CA GLU A 109 -22.83 4.88 5.78
C GLU A 109 -23.24 5.14 4.32
N GLY A 110 -23.37 4.08 3.52
CA GLY A 110 -23.97 4.13 2.17
C GLY A 110 -23.07 4.70 1.06
N SER A 111 -21.79 4.94 1.36
CA SER A 111 -20.79 5.43 0.38
C SER A 111 -19.54 4.55 0.30
N GLU A 112 -19.61 3.33 0.81
CA GLU A 112 -18.50 2.37 0.89
C GLU A 112 -17.97 1.97 -0.49
N TYR A 113 -18.81 2.04 -1.52
CA TYR A 113 -18.41 1.78 -2.90
C TYR A 113 -17.29 2.73 -3.37
N LEU A 114 -17.25 3.98 -2.85
CA LEU A 114 -16.19 4.94 -3.17
C LEU A 114 -14.82 4.46 -2.67
N PHE A 115 -14.78 3.77 -1.53
CA PHE A 115 -13.54 3.19 -1.02
C PHE A 115 -13.06 2.06 -1.91
N LYS A 116 -13.99 1.20 -2.37
CA LYS A 116 -13.67 0.08 -3.26
C LYS A 116 -13.14 0.57 -4.61
N ASP A 117 -13.78 1.57 -5.20
CA ASP A 117 -13.33 2.20 -6.44
C ASP A 117 -11.97 2.91 -6.25
N GLY A 118 -11.80 3.59 -5.11
CA GLY A 118 -10.53 4.24 -4.75
C GLY A 118 -9.38 3.24 -4.62
N LEU A 119 -9.60 2.12 -3.94
CA LEU A 119 -8.63 1.03 -3.79
C LEU A 119 -8.26 0.42 -5.14
N ALA A 120 -9.24 0.16 -6.02
CA ALA A 120 -8.99 -0.37 -7.35
C ALA A 120 -8.11 0.58 -8.19
N ARG A 121 -8.38 1.88 -8.13
CA ARG A 121 -7.56 2.90 -8.81
C ARG A 121 -6.14 2.98 -8.24
N LEU A 122 -5.99 2.89 -6.92
CA LEU A 122 -4.68 2.85 -6.27
C LEU A 122 -3.89 1.62 -6.69
N GLU A 123 -4.55 0.47 -6.82
CA GLU A 123 -3.94 -0.78 -7.27
C GLU A 123 -3.38 -0.68 -8.69
N LEU A 124 -4.14 -0.12 -9.63
CA LEU A 124 -3.65 0.14 -11.00
C LEU A 124 -2.40 1.00 -10.97
N GLY A 125 -2.39 2.07 -10.18
CA GLY A 125 -1.24 2.97 -10.06
C GLY A 125 0.00 2.32 -9.44
N VAL A 126 -0.14 1.32 -8.56
CA VAL A 126 1.00 0.55 -8.04
C VAL A 126 1.56 -0.38 -9.11
N PHE A 127 0.68 -1.09 -9.83
CA PHE A 127 1.09 -1.99 -10.90
C PHE A 127 1.85 -1.25 -12.01
N GLU A 128 1.32 -0.11 -12.47
CA GLU A 128 1.97 0.71 -13.48
C GLU A 128 3.34 1.20 -13.04
N PHE A 129 3.45 1.66 -11.79
CA PHE A 129 4.71 2.10 -11.20
C PHE A 129 5.76 0.98 -11.14
N LEU A 130 5.40 -0.21 -10.64
CA LEU A 130 6.35 -1.33 -10.57
C LEU A 130 6.79 -1.76 -11.97
N ARG A 131 5.85 -1.82 -12.93
CA ARG A 131 6.12 -2.23 -14.31
C ARG A 131 7.03 -1.24 -15.05
N SER A 132 6.81 0.07 -14.88
CA SER A 132 7.63 1.08 -15.55
C SER A 132 9.06 1.03 -15.02
N GLU A 133 9.24 0.84 -13.72
CA GLU A 133 10.57 0.78 -13.10
C GLU A 133 11.32 -0.51 -13.43
N ASP A 134 10.63 -1.66 -13.48
CA ASP A 134 11.23 -2.90 -14.01
C ASP A 134 11.76 -2.69 -15.44
N SER A 135 10.98 -2.01 -16.29
CA SER A 135 11.38 -1.73 -17.68
C SER A 135 12.62 -0.84 -17.76
N ARG A 136 12.71 0.20 -16.91
CA ARG A 136 13.87 1.11 -16.87
C ARG A 136 15.15 0.39 -16.44
N ILE A 137 15.05 -0.49 -15.44
CA ILE A 137 16.20 -1.26 -14.93
C ILE A 137 16.70 -2.24 -15.99
N VAL A 138 15.80 -2.89 -16.75
CA VAL A 138 16.17 -3.80 -17.85
C VAL A 138 16.91 -3.06 -18.97
N LEU A 139 16.46 -1.85 -19.34
CA LEU A 139 17.12 -1.04 -20.36
C LEU A 139 18.54 -0.64 -19.94
N GLN A 140 18.73 -0.14 -18.72
CA GLN A 140 20.06 0.24 -18.21
C GLN A 140 21.04 -0.95 -18.13
N ARG A 141 20.55 -2.16 -17.85
CA ARG A 141 21.37 -3.38 -17.89
C ARG A 141 21.80 -3.78 -19.30
N ARG A 142 21.01 -3.47 -20.34
CA ARG A 142 21.39 -3.73 -21.74
C ARG A 142 22.48 -2.77 -22.19
N ASP A 143 22.36 -1.48 -21.85
CA ASP A 143 23.36 -0.47 -22.19
C ASP A 143 24.71 -0.77 -21.51
N ALA A 144 24.70 -1.24 -20.26
CA ALA A 144 25.92 -1.64 -19.54
C ALA A 144 26.61 -2.90 -20.10
N LYS A 145 25.93 -3.72 -20.91
CA LYS A 145 26.52 -4.91 -21.57
C LYS A 145 27.02 -4.63 -22.99
N ALA A 146 26.71 -3.45 -23.55
CA ALA A 146 27.08 -3.06 -24.91
C ALA A 146 28.40 -2.25 -24.99
N VAL A 147 29.13 -2.17 -23.87
CA VAL A 147 30.45 -1.51 -23.74
C VAL A 147 31.52 -2.54 -23.45
#